data_AF-A0A429HU30-F1
#
_entry.id   AF-A0A429HU30-F1
#
_cell.length_a   1.000
_cell.length_b   1.000
_cell.length_c   1.000
_cell.angle_alpha   90.00
_cell.angle_beta   90.00
_cell.angle_gamma   90.00
#
_symmetry.space_group_name_H-M   'P 1'
#
loop_
_entity.id
_entity.type
_entity.pdbx_description
1 polymer ?
#
loop_
_entity_poly.entity_id
_entity_poly.type
_entity_poly.pdbx_seq_one_letter_code
_entity_poly.pdbx_strand_id
1 'polypeptide(L)'
;MARKIILDCDPGHDDAIAMLLAHGNPDIDLVAVTTVVGNQTLEKVTRNALSVARIAGITGVPFAAGCPRPLVRTIENAPEIHGDTGLDGPDLPEPNIELDRRHAVDLIIDTVMSHEPGEITIVPTAGLTNIAMAVRKEPRIAERVREVVLMGGGYHEGNWSAVAEFNIVIDPHAAHIVFNERWPVTMVGLDLTHQALATPEVTKKIADVGTKPARFVLELLDFFRDAYRENQGFEYPPVHDPCAVAYVIDPDVMTVRKAPVDIELTGGLTMGMTVTDFRWPLPEDCRTQVAVQLDHERFWNLVVDALERIGDVRA
;
A
#
# COMPACT_ATOMS: atom_id res chain seq x y z
N MET A 1 18.41 -5.07 -12.27
CA MET A 1 17.64 -6.29 -11.92
C MET A 1 16.39 -5.82 -11.22
N ALA A 2 15.23 -6.37 -11.59
CA ALA A 2 13.96 -6.02 -10.98
C ALA A 2 13.97 -6.29 -9.47
N ARG A 3 13.25 -5.47 -8.70
CA ARG A 3 13.07 -5.63 -7.27
C ARG A 3 11.95 -6.63 -7.01
N LYS A 4 12.27 -7.71 -6.30
CA LYS A 4 11.27 -8.68 -5.87
C LYS A 4 10.45 -8.08 -4.74
N ILE A 5 9.14 -7.98 -4.92
CA ILE A 5 8.24 -7.44 -3.89
C ILE A 5 7.13 -8.41 -3.52
N ILE A 6 6.79 -8.41 -2.23
CA ILE A 6 5.49 -8.88 -1.75
C ILE A 6 4.64 -7.62 -1.53
N LEU A 7 3.49 -7.54 -2.17
CA LEU A 7 2.51 -6.48 -1.96
C LEU A 7 1.44 -6.98 -0.97
N ASP A 8 1.39 -6.40 0.23
CA ASP A 8 0.41 -6.73 1.27
C ASP A 8 -0.62 -5.59 1.35
N CYS A 9 -1.82 -5.83 0.84
CA CYS A 9 -2.81 -4.79 0.55
C CYS A 9 -4.21 -5.14 1.08
N ASP A 10 -5.14 -4.21 0.99
CA ASP A 10 -6.54 -4.42 1.35
C ASP A 10 -7.48 -3.81 0.30
N PRO A 11 -7.43 -4.29 -0.97
CA PRO A 11 -7.78 -3.50 -2.13
C PRO A 11 -9.00 -2.61 -2.04
N GLY A 12 -8.67 -1.36 -1.70
CA GLY A 12 -9.33 -0.12 -2.03
C GLY A 12 -8.92 0.40 -3.40
N HIS A 13 -9.32 1.64 -3.72
CA HIS A 13 -9.14 2.17 -5.08
C HIS A 13 -7.67 2.44 -5.41
N ASP A 14 -6.90 2.94 -4.46
CA ASP A 14 -5.47 3.21 -4.59
C ASP A 14 -4.61 1.95 -4.54
N ASP A 15 -4.94 0.95 -3.72
CA ASP A 15 -4.31 -0.38 -3.77
C ASP A 15 -4.42 -1.01 -5.16
N ALA A 16 -5.59 -0.87 -5.81
CA ALA A 16 -5.79 -1.38 -7.16
C ALA A 16 -4.84 -0.71 -8.16
N ILE A 17 -4.58 0.59 -8.00
CA ILE A 17 -3.57 1.32 -8.79
C ILE A 17 -2.16 0.86 -8.41
N ALA A 18 -1.88 0.54 -7.14
CA ALA A 18 -0.58 0.04 -6.70
C ALA A 18 -0.27 -1.34 -7.29
N MET A 19 -1.27 -2.22 -7.36
CA MET A 19 -1.19 -3.52 -8.02
C MET A 19 -0.90 -3.38 -9.53
N LEU A 20 -1.58 -2.45 -10.21
CA LEU A 20 -1.35 -2.17 -11.63
C LEU A 20 0.06 -1.61 -11.86
N LEU A 21 0.51 -0.68 -11.01
CA LEU A 21 1.86 -0.12 -11.07
C LEU A 21 2.92 -1.22 -10.87
N ALA A 22 2.77 -2.05 -9.85
CA ALA A 22 3.68 -3.15 -9.55
C ALA A 22 3.74 -4.18 -10.69
N HIS A 23 2.60 -4.52 -11.29
CA HIS A 23 2.55 -5.49 -12.38
C HIS A 23 3.09 -4.93 -13.71
N GLY A 24 2.73 -3.69 -14.04
CA GLY A 24 3.08 -3.07 -15.31
C GLY A 24 4.51 -2.56 -15.40
N ASN A 25 5.20 -2.38 -14.26
CA ASN A 25 6.55 -1.84 -14.24
C ASN A 25 7.64 -2.93 -14.34
N PRO A 26 8.56 -2.87 -15.32
CA PRO A 26 9.57 -3.92 -15.54
C PRO A 26 10.69 -3.96 -14.48
N ASP A 27 10.80 -2.94 -13.63
CA ASP A 27 11.76 -2.90 -12.53
C ASP A 27 11.18 -3.53 -11.24
N ILE A 28 9.96 -4.04 -11.29
CA ILE A 28 9.32 -4.83 -10.23
C ILE A 28 9.14 -6.28 -10.68
N ASP A 29 9.45 -7.19 -9.77
CA ASP A 29 9.11 -8.61 -9.84
C ASP A 29 8.11 -8.89 -8.72
N LEU A 30 6.82 -8.88 -9.05
CA LEU A 30 5.74 -9.09 -8.08
C LEU A 30 5.64 -10.59 -7.74
N VAL A 31 6.25 -10.99 -6.63
CA VAL A 31 6.39 -12.42 -6.27
C VAL A 31 5.21 -12.96 -5.45
N ALA A 32 4.43 -12.09 -4.83
CA ALA A 32 3.19 -12.45 -4.13
C ALA A 32 2.31 -11.21 -3.91
N VAL A 33 1.00 -11.44 -3.86
CA VAL A 33 0.02 -10.48 -3.33
C VAL A 33 -0.66 -11.11 -2.13
N THR A 34 -0.67 -10.40 -1.00
CA THR A 34 -1.36 -10.83 0.21
C THR A 34 -2.41 -9.83 0.61
N THR A 35 -3.53 -10.31 1.16
CA THR A 35 -4.61 -9.44 1.61
C THR A 35 -4.81 -9.45 3.12
N VAL A 36 -5.22 -8.31 3.66
CA VAL A 36 -5.52 -8.11 5.09
C VAL A 36 -6.82 -7.31 5.21
N VAL A 37 -7.50 -7.39 6.36
CA VAL A 37 -8.64 -6.51 6.65
C VAL A 37 -8.20 -5.04 6.76
N GLY A 38 -9.06 -4.12 6.33
CA GLY A 38 -8.88 -2.68 6.50
C GLY A 38 -10.03 -1.93 5.82
N ASN A 39 -9.81 -1.38 4.62
CA ASN A 39 -10.79 -0.64 3.81
C ASN A 39 -12.16 -1.34 3.78
N GLN A 40 -12.15 -2.67 3.64
CA GLN A 40 -13.32 -3.53 3.82
C GLN A 40 -12.98 -4.84 4.55
N THR A 41 -13.99 -5.69 4.72
CA THR A 41 -13.79 -7.05 5.25
C THR A 41 -12.80 -7.83 4.39
N LEU A 42 -12.04 -8.74 5.01
CA LEU A 42 -11.04 -9.57 4.31
C LEU A 42 -11.62 -10.27 3.07
N GLU A 43 -12.86 -10.76 3.14
CA GLU A 43 -13.53 -11.41 2.02
C GLU A 43 -13.67 -10.47 0.81
N LYS A 44 -14.13 -9.24 1.03
CA LYS A 44 -14.33 -8.24 -0.03
C LYS A 44 -13.02 -7.80 -0.64
N VAL A 45 -12.04 -7.40 0.19
CA VAL A 45 -10.74 -6.94 -0.31
C VAL A 45 -9.96 -8.05 -1.01
N THR A 46 -10.13 -9.31 -0.58
CA THR A 46 -9.57 -10.48 -1.30
C THR A 46 -10.24 -10.67 -2.66
N ARG A 47 -11.57 -10.58 -2.73
CA ARG A 47 -12.29 -10.62 -4.02
C ARG A 47 -11.81 -9.49 -4.94
N ASN A 48 -11.69 -8.28 -4.40
CA ASN A 48 -11.24 -7.10 -5.14
C ASN A 48 -9.83 -7.31 -5.71
N ALA A 49 -8.88 -7.80 -4.90
CA ALA A 49 -7.52 -8.15 -5.35
C ALA A 49 -7.55 -9.09 -6.56
N LEU A 50 -8.33 -10.16 -6.49
CA LEU A 50 -8.42 -11.14 -7.58
C LEU A 50 -9.13 -10.57 -8.83
N SER A 51 -10.13 -9.71 -8.66
CA SER A 51 -10.79 -8.99 -9.76
C SER A 51 -9.84 -8.01 -10.44
N VAL A 52 -9.04 -7.24 -9.68
CA VAL A 52 -7.98 -6.37 -10.22
C VAL A 52 -6.94 -7.19 -10.98
N ALA A 53 -6.54 -8.33 -10.43
CA ALA A 53 -5.61 -9.23 -11.09
C ALA A 53 -6.13 -9.74 -12.45
N ARG A 54 -7.44 -10.04 -12.53
CA ARG A 54 -8.10 -10.38 -13.80
C ARG A 54 -8.10 -9.20 -14.78
N ILE A 55 -8.42 -7.99 -14.33
CA ILE A 55 -8.43 -6.77 -15.15
C ILE A 55 -7.03 -6.52 -15.73
N ALA A 56 -6.01 -6.69 -14.90
CA ALA A 56 -4.60 -6.46 -15.23
C ALA A 56 -3.94 -7.62 -16.00
N GLY A 57 -4.59 -8.79 -16.09
CA GLY A 57 -4.02 -9.96 -16.75
C GLY A 57 -2.88 -10.60 -15.97
N ILE A 58 -2.84 -10.40 -14.65
CA ILE A 58 -1.81 -10.97 -13.77
C ILE A 58 -1.94 -12.50 -13.78
N THR A 59 -0.84 -13.18 -14.05
CA THR A 59 -0.75 -14.64 -14.01
C THR A 59 0.57 -15.08 -13.37
N GLY A 60 0.59 -16.27 -12.78
CA GLY A 60 1.81 -16.83 -12.17
C GLY A 60 2.22 -16.23 -10.81
N VAL A 61 1.47 -15.23 -10.32
CA VAL A 61 1.67 -14.63 -8.99
C VAL A 61 0.69 -15.27 -7.99
N PRO A 62 1.15 -15.78 -6.84
CA PRO A 62 0.26 -16.29 -5.81
C PRO A 62 -0.46 -15.16 -5.07
N PHE A 63 -1.77 -15.35 -4.84
CA PHE A 63 -2.61 -14.48 -4.03
C PHE A 63 -3.04 -15.24 -2.78
N ALA A 64 -2.85 -14.68 -1.58
CA ALA A 64 -3.26 -15.34 -0.33
C ALA A 64 -4.01 -14.40 0.61
N ALA A 65 -5.09 -14.89 1.20
CA ALA A 65 -5.83 -14.16 2.23
C ALA A 65 -5.17 -14.30 3.60
N GLY A 66 -5.13 -13.19 4.33
CA GLY A 66 -4.46 -13.08 5.62
C GLY A 66 -5.39 -12.86 6.79
N CYS A 67 -5.00 -11.94 7.68
CA CYS A 67 -5.69 -11.70 8.93
C CYS A 67 -7.04 -10.98 8.70
N PRO A 68 -8.16 -11.51 9.22
CA PRO A 68 -9.49 -10.90 9.07
C PRO A 68 -9.82 -9.86 10.14
N ARG A 69 -8.89 -9.57 11.06
CA ARG A 69 -9.05 -8.63 12.17
C ARG A 69 -7.68 -8.13 12.66
N PRO A 70 -7.61 -6.93 13.26
CA PRO A 70 -6.44 -6.46 13.98
C PRO A 70 -6.00 -7.41 15.11
N LEU A 71 -4.75 -7.28 15.57
CA LEU A 71 -4.16 -8.08 16.64
C LEU A 71 -4.92 -7.94 17.97
N VAL A 72 -5.28 -6.71 18.32
CA VAL A 72 -5.84 -6.37 19.65
C VAL A 72 -7.16 -5.62 19.54
N ARG A 73 -7.24 -4.66 18.62
CA ARG A 73 -8.41 -3.78 18.46
C ARG A 73 -9.57 -4.50 17.77
N THR A 74 -10.73 -3.86 17.76
CA THR A 74 -11.89 -4.30 16.98
C THR A 74 -11.72 -3.91 15.52
N ILE A 75 -12.40 -4.64 14.64
CA ILE A 75 -12.45 -4.32 13.21
C ILE A 75 -13.09 -2.94 13.01
N GLU A 76 -12.48 -2.15 12.15
CA GLU A 76 -12.97 -0.86 11.67
C GLU A 76 -12.65 -0.78 10.17
N ASN A 77 -13.64 -0.37 9.38
CA ASN A 77 -13.55 -0.30 7.92
C ASN A 77 -13.86 1.13 7.47
N ALA A 78 -13.60 1.46 6.20
CA ALA A 78 -13.80 2.80 5.63
C ALA A 78 -14.79 2.83 4.43
N PRO A 79 -16.05 2.37 4.58
CA PRO A 79 -17.04 2.39 3.51
C PRO A 79 -17.37 3.79 3.00
N GLU A 80 -17.18 4.83 3.80
CA GLU A 80 -17.37 6.23 3.42
C GLU A 80 -16.37 6.75 2.39
N ILE A 81 -15.20 6.11 2.30
CA ILE A 81 -14.16 6.44 1.30
C ILE A 81 -14.16 5.42 0.15
N HIS A 82 -14.38 4.13 0.45
CA HIS A 82 -14.22 3.04 -0.52
C HIS A 82 -15.53 2.38 -0.99
N GLY A 83 -16.67 2.82 -0.44
CA GLY A 83 -17.97 2.26 -0.76
C GLY A 83 -18.25 0.90 -0.11
N ASP A 84 -19.40 0.33 -0.47
CA ASP A 84 -19.91 -0.90 0.14
C ASP A 84 -19.13 -2.13 -0.31
N THR A 85 -18.63 -2.17 -1.55
CA THR A 85 -17.79 -3.28 -2.02
C THR A 85 -16.32 -3.11 -1.64
N GLY A 86 -15.91 -1.90 -1.24
CA GLY A 86 -14.52 -1.51 -1.01
C GLY A 86 -13.81 -1.05 -2.29
N LEU A 87 -14.48 -1.11 -3.44
CA LEU A 87 -13.95 -0.70 -4.73
C LEU A 87 -15.10 -0.23 -5.65
N ASP A 88 -16.02 0.55 -5.07
CA ASP A 88 -17.22 1.03 -5.76
C ASP A 88 -16.87 1.99 -6.92
N GLY A 89 -17.72 2.05 -7.95
CA GLY A 89 -17.44 2.81 -9.17
C GLY A 89 -17.39 1.87 -10.38
N PRO A 90 -16.33 1.07 -10.57
CA PRO A 90 -16.24 0.11 -11.66
C PRO A 90 -17.05 -1.17 -11.41
N ASP A 91 -17.55 -1.78 -12.49
CA ASP A 91 -18.09 -3.14 -12.46
C ASP A 91 -16.95 -4.17 -12.43
N LEU A 92 -16.70 -4.77 -11.27
CA LEU A 92 -15.63 -5.74 -11.10
C LEU A 92 -15.96 -7.08 -11.79
N PRO A 93 -15.08 -7.60 -12.66
CA PRO A 93 -15.29 -8.92 -13.25
C PRO A 93 -15.13 -10.00 -12.18
N GLU A 94 -15.81 -11.13 -12.37
CA GLU A 94 -15.61 -12.28 -11.48
C GLU A 94 -14.15 -12.73 -11.48
N PRO A 95 -13.55 -13.00 -10.31
CA PRO A 95 -12.19 -13.54 -10.23
C PRO A 95 -11.96 -14.77 -11.12
N ASN A 96 -10.77 -14.89 -11.71
CA ASN A 96 -10.35 -16.08 -12.46
C ASN A 96 -9.01 -16.67 -11.97
N ILE A 97 -8.48 -16.15 -10.86
CA ILE A 97 -7.30 -16.66 -10.17
C ILE A 97 -7.77 -17.43 -8.94
N GLU A 98 -7.27 -18.65 -8.77
CA GLU A 98 -7.48 -19.41 -7.54
C GLU A 98 -6.59 -18.85 -6.43
N LEU A 99 -7.18 -18.63 -5.27
CA LEU A 99 -6.44 -18.24 -4.07
C LEU A 99 -5.47 -19.35 -3.66
N ASP A 100 -4.25 -18.98 -3.31
CA ASP A 100 -3.28 -19.87 -2.68
C ASP A 100 -3.89 -20.44 -1.38
N ARG A 101 -3.63 -21.71 -1.11
CA ARG A 101 -4.18 -22.40 0.06
C ARG A 101 -3.49 -22.00 1.36
N ARG A 102 -2.29 -21.42 1.26
CA ARG A 102 -1.57 -20.88 2.42
C ARG A 102 -2.28 -19.63 2.93
N HIS A 103 -2.20 -19.41 4.24
CA HIS A 103 -2.52 -18.13 4.82
C HIS A 103 -1.46 -17.10 4.40
N ALA A 104 -1.83 -15.83 4.19
CA ALA A 104 -0.89 -14.76 3.77
C ALA A 104 0.39 -14.72 4.62
N VAL A 105 0.26 -14.79 5.94
CA VAL A 105 1.38 -14.88 6.89
C VAL A 105 2.36 -16.01 6.54
N ASP A 106 1.85 -17.19 6.17
CA ASP A 106 2.69 -18.33 5.79
C ASP A 106 3.31 -18.12 4.40
N LEU A 107 2.57 -17.55 3.45
CA LEU A 107 3.10 -17.19 2.14
C LEU A 107 4.24 -16.17 2.25
N ILE A 108 4.11 -15.15 3.11
CA ILE A 108 5.15 -14.15 3.38
C ILE A 108 6.41 -14.84 3.92
N ILE A 109 6.26 -15.66 4.96
CA ILE A 109 7.38 -16.37 5.58
C ILE A 109 8.07 -17.29 4.57
N ASP A 110 7.30 -18.15 3.87
CA ASP A 110 7.84 -19.08 2.89
C ASP A 110 8.59 -18.35 1.77
N THR A 111 8.03 -17.25 1.26
CA THR A 111 8.63 -16.45 0.19
C THR A 111 9.95 -15.84 0.65
N VAL A 112 9.99 -15.19 1.82
CA VAL A 112 11.23 -14.59 2.34
C VAL A 112 12.29 -15.64 2.66
N MET A 113 11.89 -16.77 3.23
CA MET A 113 12.82 -17.82 3.67
C MET A 113 13.39 -18.65 2.51
N SER A 114 12.66 -18.73 1.39
CA SER A 114 13.10 -19.46 0.18
C SER A 114 13.98 -18.64 -0.77
N HIS A 115 14.00 -17.32 -0.64
CA HIS A 115 14.86 -16.42 -1.41
C HIS A 115 16.15 -16.08 -0.64
N GLU A 116 17.18 -15.63 -1.35
CA GLU A 116 18.44 -15.19 -0.71
C GLU A 116 18.22 -13.95 0.19
N PRO A 117 18.99 -13.78 1.28
CA PRO A 117 18.89 -12.59 2.13
C PRO A 117 19.07 -11.30 1.32
N GLY A 118 18.20 -10.31 1.56
CA GLY A 118 18.23 -9.00 0.91
C GLY A 118 17.56 -8.96 -0.47
N GLU A 119 16.93 -10.05 -0.93
CA GLU A 119 16.23 -10.06 -2.23
C GLU A 119 14.80 -9.51 -2.16
N ILE A 120 14.06 -9.82 -1.08
CA ILE A 120 12.64 -9.49 -0.96
C ILE A 120 12.45 -8.13 -0.27
N THR A 121 11.72 -7.24 -0.92
CA THR A 121 11.13 -6.03 -0.31
C THR A 121 9.69 -6.33 0.05
N ILE A 122 9.25 -5.95 1.25
CA ILE A 122 7.83 -6.04 1.62
C ILE A 122 7.22 -4.66 1.44
N VAL A 123 6.11 -4.58 0.72
CA VAL A 123 5.39 -3.34 0.44
C VAL A 123 3.97 -3.44 1.01
N PRO A 124 3.76 -3.07 2.29
CA PRO A 124 2.43 -3.01 2.86
C PRO A 124 1.72 -1.70 2.48
N THR A 125 0.48 -1.80 2.01
CA THR A 125 -0.39 -0.65 1.70
C THR A 125 -1.66 -0.65 2.55
N ALA A 126 -1.67 -1.47 3.60
CA ALA A 126 -2.80 -1.72 4.47
C ALA A 126 -2.38 -1.76 5.95
N GLY A 127 -3.32 -2.09 6.84
CA GLY A 127 -3.02 -2.42 8.22
C GLY A 127 -1.95 -3.50 8.38
N LEU A 128 -0.94 -3.25 9.21
CA LEU A 128 0.31 -4.05 9.27
C LEU A 128 0.17 -5.45 9.93
N THR A 129 -1.05 -5.96 10.08
CA THR A 129 -1.38 -7.17 10.84
C THR A 129 -0.66 -8.41 10.30
N ASN A 130 -0.69 -8.63 8.98
CA ASN A 130 -0.03 -9.77 8.36
C ASN A 130 1.49 -9.73 8.60
N ILE A 131 2.09 -8.54 8.43
CA ILE A 131 3.53 -8.34 8.57
C ILE A 131 3.99 -8.56 10.02
N ALA A 132 3.26 -7.99 10.98
CA ALA A 132 3.51 -8.17 12.40
C ALA A 132 3.38 -9.65 12.82
N MET A 133 2.34 -10.34 12.33
CA MET A 133 2.16 -11.77 12.57
C MET A 133 3.29 -12.61 11.96
N ALA A 134 3.72 -12.28 10.74
CA ALA A 134 4.80 -12.98 10.06
C ALA A 134 6.11 -12.89 10.84
N VAL A 135 6.51 -11.69 11.26
CA VAL A 135 7.78 -11.50 12.00
C VAL A 135 7.72 -12.05 13.42
N ARG A 136 6.56 -12.02 14.07
CA ARG A 136 6.37 -12.67 15.36
C ARG A 136 6.43 -14.20 15.26
N LYS A 137 5.92 -14.78 14.16
CA LYS A 137 5.92 -16.22 13.91
C LYS A 137 7.29 -16.74 13.47
N GLU A 138 7.99 -15.99 12.61
CA GLU A 138 9.33 -16.31 12.12
C GLU A 138 10.25 -15.07 12.20
N PRO A 139 10.89 -14.81 13.34
CA PRO A 139 11.72 -13.61 13.54
C PRO A 139 12.91 -13.48 12.58
N ARG A 140 13.37 -14.58 11.96
CA ARG A 140 14.49 -14.54 11.01
C ARG A 140 14.15 -13.73 9.75
N ILE A 141 12.88 -13.52 9.42
CA ILE A 141 12.51 -12.69 8.26
C ILE A 141 13.00 -11.24 8.42
N ALA A 142 13.07 -10.71 9.65
CA ALA A 142 13.53 -9.34 9.91
C ALA A 142 14.97 -9.08 9.46
N GLU A 143 15.82 -10.12 9.46
CA GLU A 143 17.21 -10.03 9.04
C GLU A 143 17.42 -10.41 7.56
N ARG A 144 16.40 -11.00 6.92
CA ARG A 144 16.44 -11.44 5.51
C ARG A 144 15.73 -10.50 4.56
N VAL A 145 14.69 -9.80 5.02
CA VAL A 145 13.99 -8.79 4.23
C VAL A 145 14.96 -7.66 3.92
N ARG A 146 14.95 -7.19 2.67
CA ARG A 146 15.76 -6.07 2.22
C ARG A 146 15.39 -4.78 2.95
N GLU A 147 14.10 -4.46 2.92
CA GLU A 147 13.47 -3.29 3.53
C GLU A 147 11.94 -3.48 3.52
N VAL A 148 11.27 -2.72 4.39
CA VAL A 148 9.82 -2.55 4.38
C VAL A 148 9.53 -1.14 3.88
N VAL A 149 8.76 -1.02 2.80
CA VAL A 149 8.31 0.28 2.26
C VAL A 149 6.80 0.31 2.36
N LEU A 150 6.28 1.00 3.37
CA LEU A 150 4.85 0.99 3.68
C LEU A 150 4.17 2.30 3.31
N MET A 151 2.94 2.21 2.81
CA MET A 151 2.01 3.34 2.84
C MET A 151 1.30 3.31 4.19
N GLY A 152 1.42 4.41 4.93
CA GLY A 152 0.75 4.56 6.22
C GLY A 152 1.46 5.58 7.10
N GLY A 153 0.73 6.12 8.06
CA GLY A 153 1.23 7.11 9.00
C GLY A 153 1.25 8.54 8.47
N GLY A 154 1.73 9.43 9.31
CA GLY A 154 1.90 10.85 9.03
C GLY A 154 2.70 11.50 10.16
N TYR A 155 3.74 12.25 9.82
CA TYR A 155 4.56 12.92 10.82
C TYR A 155 3.96 14.26 11.27
N HIS A 156 3.15 14.91 10.43
CA HIS A 156 2.31 16.06 10.83
C HIS A 156 0.83 15.91 10.48
N GLU A 157 0.48 15.05 9.54
CA GLU A 157 -0.90 14.89 9.03
C GLU A 157 -1.59 13.65 9.58
N GLY A 158 -2.92 13.70 9.68
CA GLY A 158 -3.81 12.57 9.98
C GLY A 158 -5.09 12.66 9.15
N ASN A 159 -5.71 11.52 8.84
CA ASN A 159 -6.95 11.47 8.06
C ASN A 159 -8.12 10.81 8.82
N TRP A 160 -7.83 9.84 9.67
CA TRP A 160 -8.81 9.18 10.53
C TRP A 160 -9.06 9.98 11.82
N SER A 161 -7.97 10.51 12.40
CA SER A 161 -8.03 11.52 13.45
C SER A 161 -7.13 12.69 13.09
N ALA A 162 -7.07 13.70 13.96
CA ALA A 162 -6.18 14.84 13.76
C ALA A 162 -4.69 14.48 13.60
N VAL A 163 -4.27 13.30 14.06
CA VAL A 163 -2.84 12.92 14.12
C VAL A 163 -2.55 11.47 13.70
N ALA A 164 -3.58 10.70 13.34
CA ALA A 164 -3.42 9.30 12.99
C ALA A 164 -4.01 9.01 11.62
N GLU A 165 -3.26 8.20 10.88
CA GLU A 165 -3.61 7.69 9.58
C GLU A 165 -4.29 6.30 9.72
N PHE A 166 -5.21 6.00 8.81
CA PHE A 166 -6.08 4.82 8.82
C PHE A 166 -5.32 3.49 8.99
N ASN A 167 -4.36 3.17 8.11
CA ASN A 167 -3.62 1.91 8.12
C ASN A 167 -2.89 1.67 9.46
N ILE A 168 -2.38 2.72 10.09
CA ILE A 168 -1.75 2.62 11.40
C ILE A 168 -2.78 2.45 12.52
N VAL A 169 -3.88 3.21 12.52
CA VAL A 169 -4.81 3.26 13.66
C VAL A 169 -5.77 2.06 13.73
N ILE A 170 -6.01 1.37 12.61
CA ILE A 170 -6.79 0.12 12.63
C ILE A 170 -6.04 -1.00 13.35
N ASP A 171 -4.70 -1.05 13.26
CA ASP A 171 -3.86 -1.95 14.06
C ASP A 171 -2.53 -1.32 14.51
N PRO A 172 -2.57 -0.42 15.52
CA PRO A 172 -1.39 0.29 15.97
C PRO A 172 -0.43 -0.66 16.71
N HIS A 173 -0.91 -1.80 17.21
CA HIS A 173 -0.07 -2.81 17.86
C HIS A 173 0.76 -3.55 16.80
N ALA A 174 0.17 -3.88 15.66
CA ALA A 174 0.91 -4.44 14.53
C ALA A 174 1.92 -3.43 13.98
N ALA A 175 1.52 -2.16 13.83
CA ALA A 175 2.44 -1.10 13.43
C ALA A 175 3.62 -0.96 14.42
N HIS A 176 3.35 -0.90 15.72
CA HIS A 176 4.40 -0.83 16.74
C HIS A 176 5.38 -2.00 16.62
N ILE A 177 4.88 -3.22 16.36
CA ILE A 177 5.74 -4.37 16.08
C ILE A 177 6.65 -4.08 14.88
N VAL A 178 6.07 -3.72 13.73
CA VAL A 178 6.82 -3.52 12.48
C VAL A 178 7.87 -2.43 12.57
N PHE A 179 7.54 -1.27 13.17
CA PHE A 179 8.47 -0.15 13.30
C PHE A 179 9.63 -0.43 14.28
N ASN A 180 9.46 -1.38 15.21
CA ASN A 180 10.47 -1.72 16.22
C ASN A 180 11.31 -2.98 15.88
N GLU A 181 11.18 -3.52 14.66
CA GLU A 181 12.02 -4.62 14.18
C GLU A 181 13.37 -4.16 13.62
N ARG A 182 14.22 -5.12 13.23
CA ARG A 182 15.59 -4.85 12.79
C ARG A 182 15.74 -4.43 11.32
N TRP A 183 14.71 -4.58 10.50
CA TRP A 183 14.76 -4.19 9.09
C TRP A 183 14.80 -2.66 8.91
N PRO A 184 15.24 -2.17 7.75
CA PRO A 184 14.99 -0.78 7.33
C PRO A 184 13.50 -0.55 7.04
N VAL A 185 12.97 0.61 7.44
CA VAL A 185 11.58 0.99 7.18
C VAL A 185 11.52 2.36 6.50
N THR A 186 10.83 2.42 5.37
CA THR A 186 10.43 3.66 4.71
C THR A 186 8.93 3.86 4.91
N MET A 187 8.56 4.90 5.66
CA MET A 187 7.17 5.30 5.88
C MET A 187 6.75 6.32 4.83
N VAL A 188 5.90 5.90 3.91
CA VAL A 188 5.28 6.75 2.89
C VAL A 188 3.94 7.25 3.43
N GLY A 189 4.01 8.26 4.30
CA GLY A 189 2.85 8.78 5.03
C GLY A 189 2.05 9.84 4.28
N LEU A 190 1.03 10.38 4.95
CA LEU A 190 0.11 11.40 4.43
C LEU A 190 0.81 12.69 4.00
N ASP A 191 1.84 13.11 4.73
CA ASP A 191 2.62 14.30 4.39
C ASP A 191 3.18 14.24 2.96
N LEU A 192 3.50 13.03 2.48
CA LEU A 192 3.91 12.77 1.10
C LEU A 192 2.70 12.54 0.20
N THR A 193 1.83 11.59 0.55
CA THR A 193 0.80 11.07 -0.35
C THR A 193 -0.32 12.08 -0.65
N HIS A 194 -0.54 13.08 0.21
CA HIS A 194 -1.42 14.22 -0.11
C HIS A 194 -0.93 15.06 -1.30
N GLN A 195 0.32 14.88 -1.74
CA GLN A 195 0.88 15.51 -2.94
C GLN A 195 0.59 14.69 -4.21
N ALA A 196 0.20 13.41 -4.11
CA ALA A 196 -0.07 12.50 -5.22
C ALA A 196 -1.48 12.71 -5.82
N LEU A 197 -1.80 13.97 -6.15
CA LEU A 197 -3.14 14.37 -6.57
C LEU A 197 -3.46 13.91 -8.00
N ALA A 198 -4.62 13.29 -8.20
CA ALA A 198 -5.11 12.92 -9.53
C ALA A 198 -5.79 14.12 -10.23
N THR A 199 -4.96 15.04 -10.74
CA THR A 199 -5.43 16.27 -11.40
C THR A 199 -6.08 15.99 -12.77
N PRO A 200 -6.75 16.99 -13.39
CA PRO A 200 -7.34 16.82 -14.72
C PRO A 200 -6.31 16.48 -15.81
N GLU A 201 -5.08 16.97 -15.68
CA GLU A 201 -3.98 16.64 -16.59
C GLU A 201 -3.58 15.17 -16.47
N VAL A 202 -3.56 14.65 -15.24
CA VAL A 202 -3.27 13.24 -14.94
C VAL A 202 -4.36 12.34 -15.52
N THR A 203 -5.63 12.61 -15.21
CA THR A 203 -6.74 11.79 -15.70
C THR A 203 -6.83 11.82 -17.23
N LYS A 204 -6.49 12.95 -17.86
CA LYS A 204 -6.34 13.01 -19.31
C LYS A 204 -5.22 12.10 -19.83
N LYS A 205 -4.03 12.12 -19.24
CA LYS A 205 -2.92 11.20 -19.64
C LYS A 205 -3.35 9.74 -19.52
N ILE A 206 -4.05 9.37 -18.44
CA ILE A 206 -4.57 8.01 -18.25
C ILE A 206 -5.62 7.68 -19.32
N ALA A 207 -6.52 8.61 -19.64
CA ALA A 207 -7.52 8.41 -20.70
C ALA A 207 -6.89 8.19 -22.08
N ASP A 208 -5.81 8.89 -22.38
CA ASP A 208 -5.08 8.79 -23.65
C ASP A 208 -4.43 7.41 -23.85
N VAL A 209 -4.21 6.62 -22.79
CA VAL A 209 -3.73 5.21 -22.88
C VAL A 209 -4.75 4.31 -23.60
N GLY A 210 -6.06 4.55 -23.40
CA GLY A 210 -7.13 3.93 -24.18
C GLY A 210 -7.37 2.43 -23.97
N THR A 211 -6.92 1.84 -22.86
CA THR A 211 -7.07 0.40 -22.54
C THR A 211 -8.14 0.14 -21.47
N LYS A 212 -8.58 -1.11 -21.32
CA LYS A 212 -9.51 -1.52 -20.23
C LYS A 212 -8.95 -1.21 -18.83
N PRO A 213 -7.69 -1.54 -18.47
CA PRO A 213 -7.13 -1.17 -17.17
C PRO A 213 -7.08 0.36 -16.96
N ALA A 214 -6.77 1.15 -17.98
CA ALA A 214 -6.77 2.60 -17.86
C ALA A 214 -8.18 3.17 -17.60
N ARG A 215 -9.21 2.66 -18.30
CA ARG A 215 -10.61 3.02 -18.01
C ARG A 215 -11.03 2.65 -16.60
N PHE A 216 -10.65 1.46 -16.15
CA PHE A 216 -10.89 1.02 -14.78
C PHE A 216 -10.28 1.99 -13.76
N VAL A 217 -9.03 2.43 -13.95
CA VAL A 217 -8.41 3.45 -13.09
C VAL A 217 -9.20 4.77 -13.10
N LEU A 218 -9.71 5.21 -14.25
CA LEU A 218 -10.52 6.43 -14.31
C LEU A 218 -11.84 6.31 -13.55
N GLU A 219 -12.52 5.17 -13.66
CA GLU A 219 -13.76 4.88 -12.92
C GLU A 219 -13.50 4.91 -11.40
N LEU A 220 -12.36 4.38 -10.95
CA LEU A 220 -11.93 4.47 -9.56
C LEU A 220 -11.70 5.91 -9.11
N LEU A 221 -10.94 6.68 -9.89
CA LEU A 221 -10.59 8.07 -9.57
C LEU A 221 -11.82 8.98 -9.56
N ASP A 222 -12.82 8.72 -10.40
CA ASP A 222 -14.07 9.47 -10.40
C ASP A 222 -14.86 9.27 -9.10
N PHE A 223 -14.95 8.03 -8.59
CA PHE A 223 -15.57 7.76 -7.29
C PHE A 223 -14.79 8.42 -6.14
N PHE A 224 -13.47 8.24 -6.13
CA PHE A 224 -12.57 8.84 -5.15
C PHE A 224 -12.66 10.36 -5.09
N ARG A 225 -12.79 11.04 -6.24
CA ARG A 225 -12.90 12.50 -6.28
C ARG A 225 -14.12 13.00 -5.50
N ASP A 226 -15.27 12.34 -5.64
CA ASP A 226 -16.46 12.74 -4.91
C ASP A 226 -16.32 12.42 -3.40
N ALA A 227 -15.81 11.23 -3.05
CA ALA A 227 -15.59 10.84 -1.67
C ALA A 227 -14.62 11.78 -0.93
N TYR A 228 -13.48 12.12 -1.52
CA TYR A 228 -12.48 13.01 -0.90
C TYR A 228 -12.94 14.47 -0.82
N ARG A 229 -13.68 14.95 -1.82
CA ARG A 229 -14.25 16.30 -1.77
C ARG A 229 -15.24 16.43 -0.60
N GLU A 230 -16.05 15.41 -0.37
CA GLU A 230 -17.10 15.41 0.67
C GLU A 230 -16.53 15.19 2.08
N ASN A 231 -15.57 14.27 2.23
CA ASN A 231 -15.08 13.86 3.54
C ASN A 231 -13.83 14.63 4.01
N GLN A 232 -12.99 15.11 3.09
CA GLN A 232 -11.67 15.67 3.42
C GLN A 232 -11.35 17.01 2.74
N GLY A 233 -12.25 17.51 1.88
CA GLY A 233 -12.14 18.85 1.30
C GLY A 233 -11.05 19.01 0.22
N PHE A 234 -10.54 17.91 -0.31
CA PHE A 234 -9.60 17.95 -1.43
C PHE A 234 -10.33 18.26 -2.75
N GLU A 235 -9.73 19.10 -3.59
CA GLU A 235 -10.24 19.36 -4.95
C GLU A 235 -10.03 18.14 -5.86
N TYR A 236 -8.90 17.44 -5.68
CA TYR A 236 -8.54 16.23 -6.41
C TYR A 236 -8.14 15.15 -5.40
N PRO A 237 -8.51 13.88 -5.62
CA PRO A 237 -8.20 12.84 -4.66
C PRO A 237 -6.69 12.55 -4.67
N PRO A 238 -6.04 12.45 -3.50
CA PRO A 238 -4.72 11.85 -3.39
C PRO A 238 -4.79 10.35 -3.65
N VAL A 239 -3.73 9.79 -4.25
CA VAL A 239 -3.62 8.34 -4.51
C VAL A 239 -2.42 7.81 -3.73
N HIS A 240 -2.69 7.12 -2.63
CA HIS A 240 -1.70 6.90 -1.59
C HIS A 240 -0.78 5.71 -1.88
N ASP A 241 -1.35 4.52 -1.99
CA ASP A 241 -0.64 3.24 -2.03
C ASP A 241 0.40 3.09 -3.14
N PRO A 242 0.16 3.55 -4.38
CA PRO A 242 1.15 3.45 -5.44
C PRO A 242 2.43 4.23 -5.12
N CYS A 243 2.41 5.19 -4.19
CA CYS A 243 3.62 5.91 -3.79
C CYS A 243 4.65 4.97 -3.15
N ALA A 244 4.21 3.97 -2.38
CA ALA A 244 5.12 2.98 -1.78
C ALA A 244 5.79 2.12 -2.86
N VAL A 245 5.03 1.66 -3.86
CA VAL A 245 5.57 0.92 -5.02
C VAL A 245 6.49 1.82 -5.85
N ALA A 246 6.11 3.08 -6.09
CA ALA A 246 6.90 4.04 -6.84
C ALA A 246 8.28 4.29 -6.21
N TYR A 247 8.37 4.35 -4.88
CA TYR A 247 9.66 4.44 -4.18
C TYR A 247 10.56 3.22 -4.44
N VAL A 248 9.99 2.02 -4.50
CA VAL A 248 10.74 0.79 -4.78
C VAL A 248 11.24 0.75 -6.22
N ILE A 249 10.41 1.22 -7.17
CA ILE A 249 10.78 1.37 -8.58
C ILE A 249 11.94 2.38 -8.70
N ASP A 250 11.77 3.54 -8.10
CA ASP A 250 12.61 4.71 -8.30
C ASP A 250 12.66 5.58 -7.04
N PRO A 251 13.68 5.40 -6.17
CA PRO A 251 13.79 6.17 -4.93
C PRO A 251 13.87 7.69 -5.13
N ASP A 252 14.26 8.17 -6.33
CA ASP A 252 14.34 9.61 -6.63
C ASP A 252 12.97 10.21 -7.00
N VAL A 253 11.89 9.40 -7.05
CA VAL A 253 10.51 9.90 -7.20
C VAL A 253 10.05 10.72 -5.99
N MET A 254 10.73 10.57 -4.85
CA MET A 254 10.44 11.33 -3.64
C MET A 254 11.69 11.57 -2.82
N THR A 255 11.66 12.61 -2.00
CA THR A 255 12.70 12.80 -0.97
C THR A 255 12.30 12.09 0.31
N VAL A 256 13.29 11.58 1.03
CA VAL A 256 13.12 10.93 2.33
C VAL A 256 13.99 11.60 3.38
N ARG A 257 13.54 11.55 4.64
CA ARG A 257 14.29 12.05 5.80
C ARG A 257 14.38 10.95 6.85
N LYS A 258 15.60 10.56 7.22
CA LYS A 258 15.81 9.70 8.39
C LYS A 258 15.35 10.39 9.67
N ALA A 259 14.59 9.67 10.47
CA ALA A 259 14.09 10.09 11.76
C ALA A 259 13.65 8.85 12.54
N PRO A 260 13.90 8.74 13.85
CA PRO A 260 13.24 7.75 14.70
C PRO A 260 11.72 7.91 14.57
N VAL A 261 11.03 6.78 14.35
CA VAL A 261 9.57 6.71 14.30
C VAL A 261 9.12 5.62 15.26
N ASP A 262 8.16 5.94 16.13
CA ASP A 262 7.50 4.97 17.00
C ASP A 262 5.99 5.18 16.97
N ILE A 263 5.22 4.22 17.48
CA ILE A 263 3.76 4.22 17.39
C ILE A 263 3.14 4.43 18.77
N GLU A 264 2.29 5.45 18.91
CA GLU A 264 1.56 5.71 20.14
C GLU A 264 0.41 4.70 20.35
N LEU A 265 0.42 3.99 21.49
CA LEU A 265 -0.51 2.90 21.80
C LEU A 265 -1.51 3.19 22.92
N THR A 266 -1.37 4.33 23.62
CA THR A 266 -2.03 4.58 24.90
C THR A 266 -2.77 5.90 24.97
N GLY A 267 -2.31 6.91 24.22
CA GLY A 267 -2.88 8.25 24.22
C GLY A 267 -4.34 8.27 23.74
N GLY A 268 -5.23 8.92 24.49
CA GLY A 268 -6.64 9.03 24.13
C GLY A 268 -6.92 9.88 22.89
N LEU A 269 -6.04 10.84 22.58
CA LEU A 269 -6.14 11.71 21.40
C LEU A 269 -5.19 11.31 20.28
N THR A 270 -4.19 10.50 20.59
CA THR A 270 -2.99 10.28 19.76
C THR A 270 -2.75 8.80 19.44
N MET A 271 -3.68 7.90 19.78
CA MET A 271 -3.63 6.48 19.42
C MET A 271 -3.36 6.31 17.92
N GLY A 272 -2.35 5.52 17.57
CA GLY A 272 -1.96 5.27 16.19
C GLY A 272 -1.16 6.39 15.53
N MET A 273 -0.79 7.45 16.26
CA MET A 273 0.14 8.46 15.75
C MET A 273 1.52 7.83 15.51
N THR A 274 2.12 8.10 14.34
CA THR A 274 3.52 7.82 14.04
C THR A 274 4.40 8.95 14.56
N VAL A 275 4.83 8.81 15.82
CA VAL A 275 5.64 9.81 16.54
C VAL A 275 7.02 9.89 15.90
N THR A 276 7.27 10.96 15.16
CA THR A 276 8.48 11.15 14.36
C THR A 276 9.41 12.18 15.00
N ASP A 277 10.64 11.78 15.35
CA ASP A 277 11.62 12.66 15.99
C ASP A 277 12.56 13.32 14.97
N PHE A 278 12.28 14.59 14.66
CA PHE A 278 13.10 15.41 13.77
C PHE A 278 14.19 16.23 14.47
N ARG A 279 14.37 16.08 15.80
CA ARG A 279 15.37 16.82 16.55
C ARG A 279 16.78 16.32 16.24
N TRP A 280 17.77 17.19 16.42
CA TRP A 280 19.18 16.87 16.24
C TRP A 280 19.84 16.53 17.60
N PRO A 281 20.78 15.56 17.66
CA PRO A 281 21.32 14.75 16.56
C PRO A 281 20.47 13.52 16.21
N LEU A 282 20.55 13.11 14.94
CA LEU A 282 19.98 11.84 14.48
C LEU A 282 20.78 10.67 15.10
N PRO A 283 20.13 9.64 15.67
CA PRO A 283 20.81 8.42 16.11
C PRO A 283 21.54 7.71 14.96
N GLU A 284 22.76 7.25 15.20
CA GLU A 284 23.60 6.60 14.16
C GLU A 284 22.97 5.31 13.61
N ASP A 285 22.21 4.61 14.44
CA ASP A 285 21.54 3.35 14.12
C ASP A 285 20.09 3.53 13.63
N CYS A 286 19.69 4.76 13.25
CA CYS A 286 18.35 5.02 12.73
C CYS A 286 18.07 4.26 11.42
N ARG A 287 17.09 3.34 11.52
CA ARG A 287 16.64 2.44 10.43
C ARG A 287 15.35 2.91 9.75
N THR A 288 14.67 3.87 10.35
CA THR A 288 13.43 4.45 9.86
C THR A 288 13.70 5.74 9.08
N GLN A 289 12.92 5.94 8.03
CA GLN A 289 12.87 7.20 7.31
C GLN A 289 11.44 7.47 6.87
N VAL A 290 11.12 8.75 6.72
CA VAL A 290 9.79 9.21 6.31
C VAL A 290 9.89 9.91 4.96
N ALA A 291 8.94 9.67 4.07
CA ALA A 291 8.87 10.36 2.79
C ALA A 291 8.32 11.78 2.96
N VAL A 292 8.87 12.76 2.22
CA VAL A 292 8.63 14.20 2.45
C VAL A 292 8.07 14.91 1.23
N GLN A 293 8.80 14.92 0.11
CA GLN A 293 8.40 15.66 -1.10
C GLN A 293 8.28 14.70 -2.27
N LEU A 294 7.15 14.73 -2.98
CA LEU A 294 6.91 13.95 -4.20
C LEU A 294 7.35 14.74 -5.44
N ASP A 295 7.98 14.06 -6.38
CA ASP A 295 8.02 14.46 -7.79
C ASP A 295 6.74 13.95 -8.46
N HIS A 296 5.72 14.83 -8.48
CA HIS A 296 4.37 14.50 -8.94
C HIS A 296 4.34 14.04 -10.40
N GLU A 297 5.08 14.72 -11.28
CA GLU A 297 5.11 14.37 -12.70
C GLU A 297 5.78 13.00 -12.90
N ARG A 298 6.92 12.78 -12.24
CA ARG A 298 7.63 11.49 -12.32
C ARG A 298 6.77 10.36 -11.79
N PHE A 299 6.10 10.55 -10.66
CA PHE A 299 5.16 9.58 -10.09
C PHE A 299 4.06 9.18 -11.08
N TRP A 300 3.35 10.16 -11.64
CA TRP A 300 2.24 9.86 -12.55
C TRP A 300 2.71 9.30 -13.90
N ASN A 301 3.90 9.66 -14.37
CA ASN A 301 4.49 9.02 -15.54
C ASN A 301 4.76 7.53 -15.28
N LEU A 302 5.22 7.12 -14.08
CA LEU A 302 5.35 5.69 -13.75
C LEU A 302 4.02 4.95 -13.82
N VAL A 303 2.93 5.54 -13.32
CA VAL A 303 1.58 4.95 -13.37
C VAL A 303 1.08 4.82 -14.80
N VAL A 304 1.21 5.88 -15.61
CA VAL A 304 0.80 5.87 -17.02
C VAL A 304 1.60 4.84 -17.82
N ASP A 305 2.93 4.83 -17.67
CA ASP A 305 3.81 3.86 -18.34
C ASP A 305 3.46 2.41 -17.97
N ALA A 306 3.09 2.14 -16.71
CA ALA A 306 2.66 0.82 -16.28
C ALA A 306 1.34 0.41 -16.96
N LEU A 307 0.36 1.32 -17.06
CA LEU A 307 -0.90 1.07 -17.76
C LEU A 307 -0.70 0.82 -19.27
N GLU A 308 0.20 1.57 -19.91
CA GLU A 308 0.58 1.36 -21.31
C GLU A 308 1.19 -0.02 -21.53
N ARG A 309 2.06 -0.47 -20.61
CA ARG A 309 2.73 -1.77 -20.68
C ARG A 309 1.79 -2.95 -20.45
N ILE A 310 0.84 -2.80 -19.52
CA ILE A 310 -0.23 -3.80 -19.33
C ILE A 310 -1.04 -3.92 -20.62
N GLY A 311 -1.35 -2.79 -21.27
CA GLY A 311 -2.09 -2.78 -22.52
C GLY A 311 -3.54 -3.27 -22.33
N ASP A 312 -4.15 -3.76 -23.42
CA ASP A 312 -5.46 -4.39 -23.37
C ASP A 312 -5.35 -5.89 -23.09
N VAL A 313 -5.88 -6.29 -21.94
CA VAL A 313 -5.98 -7.70 -21.55
C VAL A 313 -7.13 -8.35 -22.32
N ARG A 314 -6.81 -9.37 -23.12
CA ARG A 314 -7.82 -10.17 -23.83
C ARG A 314 -8.58 -11.02 -22.81
N ALA A 315 -9.90 -10.94 -22.87
CA ALA A 315 -10.82 -11.68 -21.98
C ALA A 315 -10.79 -13.19 -22.26
#